data_AF-A0A0C3NJY1-F1
#
_entry.id   AF-A0A0C3NJY1-F1
#
_cell.length_a   1.000
_cell.length_b   1.000
_cell.length_c   1.000
_cell.angle_alpha   90.00
_cell.angle_beta   90.00
_cell.angle_gamma   90.00
#
_symmetry.space_group_name_H-M   'P 1'
#
loop_
_entity.id
_entity.type
_entity.pdbx_description
1 polymer ?
#
loop_
_entity_poly.entity_id
_entity_poly.type
_entity_poly.pdbx_seq_one_letter_code
_entity_poly.pdbx_strand_id
1 'polypeptide(L)'
;KPCPKLAPYACKPEQKSSKDAPATSAKQQNTGTWENLTLHDWMMVFAYIDEHPNSSQEDIIKHFATLQTGALAFTQSTLSRELKAHTNLEQCMHDNPSALSSKWPCIVTQPDIEKALIVWVHAMEEKGEQVNGPMLQEKRKRFEDLLGVPEEEWLTGDGWVASFTRTYHL
;
A
#
# COMPACT_ATOMS: atom_id res chain seq x y z
N LYS A 1 37.53 27.03 1.18
CA LYS A 1 37.08 26.84 -0.21
C LYS A 1 35.57 26.60 -0.18
N PRO A 2 34.72 27.51 -0.68
CA PRO A 2 33.28 27.32 -0.71
C PRO A 2 32.85 26.61 -2.01
N CYS A 3 31.86 25.73 -1.93
CA CYS A 3 31.27 25.02 -3.08
C CYS A 3 30.51 25.99 -4.00
N PRO A 4 30.52 25.79 -5.34
CA PRO A 4 29.80 26.65 -6.26
C PRO A 4 28.29 26.35 -6.23
N LYS A 5 27.46 27.40 -6.31
CA LYS A 5 26.01 27.31 -6.40
C LYS A 5 25.61 26.72 -7.76
N LEU A 6 24.78 25.67 -7.75
CA LEU A 6 24.14 25.16 -8.96
C LEU A 6 23.08 26.16 -9.44
N ALA A 7 23.09 26.45 -10.74
CA ALA A 7 22.13 27.33 -11.40
C ALA A 7 20.70 26.78 -11.31
N PRO A 8 19.66 27.64 -11.31
CA PRO A 8 18.28 27.20 -11.28
C PRO A 8 17.92 26.47 -12.58
N TYR A 9 17.34 25.28 -12.45
CA TYR A 9 16.87 24.47 -13.58
C TYR A 9 15.83 25.23 -14.41
N ALA A 10 16.04 25.28 -15.74
CA ALA A 10 15.05 25.81 -16.67
C ALA A 10 13.91 24.79 -16.85
N CYS A 11 12.69 25.16 -16.45
CA CYS A 11 11.49 24.40 -16.76
C CYS A 11 11.25 24.41 -18.28
N LYS A 12 11.03 23.24 -18.88
CA LYS A 12 10.68 23.11 -20.30
C LYS A 12 9.30 23.72 -20.58
N PRO A 13 9.07 24.37 -21.74
CA PRO A 13 7.78 24.93 -22.08
C PRO A 13 6.74 23.85 -22.41
N GLU A 14 5.49 24.09 -22.01
CA GLU A 14 4.30 23.27 -22.31
C GLU A 14 4.14 23.03 -23.83
N GLN A 15 3.89 21.77 -24.20
CA GLN A 15 3.47 21.40 -25.55
C GLN A 15 2.07 21.93 -25.83
N LYS A 16 1.96 22.93 -26.72
CA LYS A 16 0.71 23.28 -27.38
C LYS A 16 0.39 22.22 -28.44
N SER A 17 -0.81 21.64 -28.37
CA SER A 17 -1.32 20.69 -29.38
C SER A 17 -1.46 21.35 -30.75
N SER A 18 -0.88 20.75 -31.79
CA SER A 18 -1.09 21.13 -33.19
C SER A 18 -2.50 20.76 -33.65
N LYS A 19 -3.13 21.63 -34.44
CA LYS A 19 -4.54 21.56 -34.84
C LYS A 19 -4.83 20.75 -36.11
N ASP A 20 -3.84 20.08 -36.69
CA ASP A 20 -3.96 19.44 -38.01
C ASP A 20 -3.54 17.96 -37.96
N ALA A 21 -4.35 17.12 -37.33
CA ALA A 21 -4.24 15.65 -37.38
C ALA A 21 -5.51 15.04 -38.00
N PRO A 22 -5.41 13.98 -38.82
CA PRO A 22 -6.57 13.36 -39.45
C PRO A 22 -7.48 12.68 -38.40
N ALA A 23 -8.79 12.83 -38.56
CA ALA A 23 -9.79 12.24 -37.67
C ALA A 23 -9.70 10.70 -37.71
N THR A 24 -9.26 10.10 -36.60
CA THR A 24 -9.16 8.65 -36.43
C THR A 24 -10.42 8.12 -35.73
N SER A 25 -11.06 7.11 -36.32
CA SER A 25 -12.25 6.45 -35.76
C SER A 25 -11.91 5.38 -34.69
N ALA A 26 -10.66 5.30 -34.24
CA ALA A 26 -10.24 4.37 -33.20
C ALA A 26 -10.95 4.73 -31.90
N LYS A 27 -11.86 3.85 -31.46
CA LYS A 27 -12.46 3.93 -30.13
C LYS A 27 -11.32 3.81 -29.11
N GLN A 28 -11.16 4.82 -28.26
CA GLN A 28 -10.40 4.63 -27.03
C GLN A 28 -11.03 3.44 -26.32
N GLN A 29 -10.28 2.34 -26.19
CA GLN A 29 -10.67 1.27 -25.30
C GLN A 29 -10.81 1.91 -23.93
N ASN A 30 -11.98 1.72 -23.31
CA ASN A 30 -12.25 2.17 -21.96
C ASN A 30 -11.06 1.77 -21.10
N THR A 31 -10.26 2.77 -20.70
CA THR A 31 -9.25 2.56 -19.66
C THR A 31 -10.05 2.42 -18.38
N GLY A 32 -10.57 1.20 -18.13
CA GLY A 32 -11.02 0.82 -16.81
C GLY A 32 -9.91 1.25 -15.87
N THR A 33 -10.25 2.11 -14.91
CA THR A 33 -9.30 2.71 -13.98
C THR A 33 -8.41 1.59 -13.46
N TRP A 34 -7.10 1.70 -13.65
CA TRP A 34 -6.14 0.73 -13.13
C TRP A 34 -6.21 0.83 -11.62
N GLU A 35 -6.98 -0.05 -11.00
CA GLU A 35 -7.00 -0.16 -9.55
C GLU A 35 -5.80 -0.99 -9.12
N ASN A 36 -5.00 -0.43 -8.21
CA ASN A 36 -3.91 -1.20 -7.62
C ASN A 36 -4.50 -2.40 -6.88
N LEU A 37 -3.99 -3.59 -7.23
CA LEU A 37 -4.35 -4.86 -6.62
C LEU A 37 -4.03 -4.88 -5.12
N THR A 38 -4.87 -5.53 -4.33
CA THR A 38 -4.64 -5.69 -2.89
C THR A 38 -3.60 -6.77 -2.63
N LEU A 39 -3.01 -6.78 -1.43
CA LEU A 39 -2.13 -7.88 -1.00
C LEU A 39 -2.84 -9.24 -1.10
N HIS A 40 -4.13 -9.29 -0.72
CA HIS A 40 -4.94 -10.49 -0.86
C HIS A 40 -5.06 -10.98 -2.32
N ASP A 41 -5.29 -10.06 -3.26
CA ASP A 41 -5.34 -10.39 -4.69
C ASP A 41 -4.01 -10.95 -5.17
N TRP A 42 -2.89 -10.37 -4.72
CA TRP A 42 -1.55 -10.90 -5.03
C TRP A 42 -1.31 -12.29 -4.45
N MET A 43 -1.76 -12.57 -3.22
CA MET A 43 -1.67 -13.91 -2.64
C MET A 43 -2.46 -14.95 -3.45
N MET A 44 -3.63 -14.58 -3.95
CA MET A 44 -4.42 -15.45 -4.84
C MET A 44 -3.70 -15.72 -6.16
N VAL A 45 -3.04 -14.71 -6.73
CA VAL A 45 -2.22 -14.84 -7.94
C VAL A 45 -1.03 -15.76 -7.69
N PHE A 46 -0.35 -15.64 -6.54
CA PHE A 46 0.79 -16.51 -6.20
C PHE A 46 0.36 -17.97 -5.99
N ALA A 47 -0.73 -18.21 -5.26
CA ALA A 47 -1.29 -19.56 -5.09
C ALA A 47 -1.61 -20.22 -6.44
N TYR A 48 -2.18 -19.45 -7.39
CA TYR A 48 -2.47 -19.96 -8.73
C TYR A 48 -1.19 -20.35 -9.51
N ILE A 49 -0.10 -19.60 -9.34
CA ILE A 49 1.19 -19.87 -9.99
C ILE A 49 1.82 -21.14 -9.42
N ASP A 50 1.74 -21.33 -8.11
CA ASP A 50 2.27 -22.53 -7.44
C ASP A 50 1.50 -23.78 -7.86
N GLU A 51 0.19 -23.68 -8.08
CA GLU A 51 -0.63 -24.76 -8.64
C GLU A 51 -0.37 -25.03 -10.13
N HIS A 52 0.12 -24.04 -10.88
CA HIS A 52 0.32 -24.10 -12.33
C HIS A 52 1.74 -23.69 -12.77
N PRO A 53 2.79 -24.46 -12.41
CA PRO A 53 4.19 -24.08 -12.67
C PRO A 53 4.57 -24.05 -14.16
N ASN A 54 3.74 -24.62 -15.04
CA ASN A 54 3.96 -24.66 -16.49
C ASN A 54 3.20 -23.55 -17.24
N SER A 55 2.38 -22.75 -16.56
CA SER A 55 1.64 -21.68 -17.20
C SER A 55 2.55 -20.51 -17.55
N SER A 56 2.38 -19.94 -18.74
CA SER A 56 3.09 -18.70 -19.07
C SER A 56 2.51 -17.52 -18.31
N GLN A 57 3.31 -16.46 -18.12
CA GLN A 57 2.82 -15.23 -17.48
C GLN A 57 1.64 -14.61 -18.24
N GLU A 58 1.61 -14.75 -19.57
CA GLU A 58 0.49 -14.27 -20.39
C GLU A 58 -0.79 -15.06 -20.13
N ASP A 59 -0.68 -16.38 -19.97
CA ASP A 59 -1.82 -17.24 -19.65
C ASP A 59 -2.39 -16.92 -18.26
N ILE A 60 -1.51 -16.65 -17.29
CA ILE A 60 -1.90 -16.23 -15.93
C ILE A 60 -2.67 -14.90 -15.99
N ILE A 61 -2.13 -13.89 -16.67
CA ILE A 61 -2.79 -12.58 -16.81
C ILE A 61 -4.16 -12.76 -17.48
N LYS A 62 -4.22 -13.56 -18.55
CA LYS A 62 -5.46 -13.82 -19.27
C LYS A 62 -6.49 -14.51 -18.37
N HIS A 63 -6.07 -15.49 -17.57
CA HIS A 63 -6.94 -16.17 -16.62
C HIS A 63 -7.62 -15.17 -15.68
N PHE A 64 -6.82 -14.36 -14.98
CA PHE A 64 -7.31 -13.38 -14.01
C PHE A 64 -8.12 -12.23 -14.63
N ALA A 65 -7.82 -11.85 -15.88
CA ALA A 65 -8.60 -10.86 -16.62
C ALA A 65 -9.98 -11.38 -17.07
N THR A 66 -10.14 -12.71 -17.22
CA THR A 66 -11.40 -13.34 -17.67
C THR A 66 -12.32 -13.79 -16.54
N LEU A 67 -11.93 -13.59 -15.27
CA LEU A 67 -12.75 -13.93 -14.12
C LEU A 67 -14.03 -13.09 -14.09
N GLN A 68 -15.19 -13.73 -13.98
CA GLN A 68 -16.49 -13.06 -13.96
C GLN A 68 -16.78 -12.29 -12.66
N THR A 69 -15.98 -12.53 -11.61
CA THR A 69 -16.08 -11.85 -10.32
C THR A 69 -14.66 -11.60 -9.85
N GLY A 70 -14.32 -10.36 -9.52
CA GLY A 70 -12.96 -9.99 -9.11
C GLY A 70 -11.94 -10.06 -10.24
N ALA A 71 -12.29 -9.62 -11.45
CA ALA A 71 -11.35 -9.54 -12.56
C ALA A 71 -10.14 -8.67 -12.18
N LEU A 72 -8.94 -9.25 -12.23
CA LEU A 72 -7.71 -8.55 -11.89
C LEU A 72 -7.00 -8.13 -13.16
N ALA A 73 -6.77 -6.82 -13.31
CA ALA A 73 -6.07 -6.26 -14.45
C ALA A 73 -4.65 -5.86 -14.06
N PHE A 74 -3.65 -6.60 -14.55
CA PHE A 74 -2.24 -6.29 -14.35
C PHE A 74 -1.41 -6.68 -15.57
N THR A 75 -0.24 -6.05 -15.70
CA THR A 75 0.69 -6.33 -16.79
C THR A 75 1.71 -7.39 -16.40
N GLN A 76 2.34 -8.00 -17.41
CA GLN A 76 3.45 -8.94 -17.24
C GLN A 76 4.60 -8.34 -16.43
N SER A 77 4.90 -7.05 -16.64
CA SER A 77 5.93 -6.35 -15.88
C SER A 77 5.60 -6.24 -14.39
N THR A 78 4.33 -5.99 -14.04
CA THR A 78 3.88 -5.95 -12.65
C THR A 78 3.99 -7.34 -12.03
N LEU A 79 3.52 -8.38 -12.72
CA LEU A 79 3.64 -9.76 -12.24
C LEU A 79 5.10 -10.15 -11.98
N SER A 80 6.01 -9.84 -12.91
CA SER A 80 7.44 -10.11 -12.74
C SER A 80 8.04 -9.37 -11.54
N ARG A 81 7.61 -8.13 -11.30
CA ARG A 81 8.08 -7.33 -10.17
C ARG A 81 7.57 -7.91 -8.84
N GLU A 82 6.29 -8.25 -8.76
CA GLU A 82 5.69 -8.79 -7.53
C GLU A 82 6.20 -10.20 -7.21
N LEU A 83 6.48 -11.03 -8.21
CA LEU A 83 7.13 -12.33 -7.99
C LEU A 83 8.50 -12.20 -7.29
N LYS A 84 9.25 -11.13 -7.57
CA LYS A 84 10.51 -10.84 -6.86
C LYS A 84 10.29 -10.36 -5.43
N ALA A 85 9.15 -9.73 -5.16
CA ALA A 85 8.76 -9.24 -3.85
C ALA A 85 7.96 -10.27 -3.03
N HIS A 86 7.68 -11.44 -3.58
CA HIS A 86 6.79 -12.45 -2.98
C HIS A 86 7.11 -12.74 -1.51
N THR A 87 8.38 -13.02 -1.20
CA THR A 87 8.82 -13.31 0.18
C THR A 87 8.56 -12.16 1.14
N ASN A 88 8.69 -10.91 0.68
CA ASN A 88 8.43 -9.73 1.51
C ASN A 88 6.93 -9.53 1.73
N LEU A 89 6.11 -9.84 0.72
CA LEU A 89 4.65 -9.74 0.79
C LEU A 89 4.07 -10.80 1.72
N GLU A 90 4.60 -12.03 1.68
CA GLU A 90 4.23 -13.13 2.58
C GLU A 90 4.61 -12.81 4.03
N GLN A 91 5.81 -12.27 4.25
CA GLN A 91 6.23 -11.79 5.57
C GLN A 91 5.32 -10.67 6.11
N CYS A 92 4.90 -9.73 5.25
CA CYS A 92 3.98 -8.66 5.65
C CYS A 92 2.61 -9.18 6.11
N MET A 93 2.12 -10.30 5.56
CA MET A 93 0.87 -10.94 5.99
C MET A 93 0.99 -11.50 7.42
N HIS A 94 2.13 -12.10 7.75
CA HIS A 94 2.35 -12.66 9.08
C HIS A 94 2.56 -11.59 10.16
N ASP A 95 3.21 -10.48 9.79
CA ASP A 95 3.55 -9.44 10.76
C ASP A 95 2.37 -8.53 11.12
N ASN A 96 1.45 -8.29 10.17
CA ASN A 96 0.35 -7.34 10.31
C ASN A 96 -0.99 -7.93 9.81
N PRO A 97 -1.97 -8.21 10.70
CA PRO A 97 -3.27 -8.77 10.29
C PRO A 97 -4.10 -7.83 9.39
N SER A 98 -3.77 -6.54 9.38
CA SER A 98 -4.36 -5.48 8.56
C SER A 98 -3.79 -5.38 7.13
N ALA A 99 -2.73 -6.14 6.81
CA ALA A 99 -2.02 -6.05 5.54
C ALA A 99 -2.87 -6.53 4.34
N LEU A 100 -3.85 -7.42 4.57
CA LEU A 100 -4.62 -8.07 3.52
C LEU A 100 -5.51 -7.13 2.69
N SER A 101 -6.08 -6.09 3.33
CA SER A 101 -6.95 -5.10 2.69
C SER A 101 -6.17 -3.94 2.06
N SER A 102 -4.87 -3.85 2.37
CA SER A 102 -4.05 -2.71 1.99
C SER A 102 -3.46 -2.93 0.59
N LYS A 103 -3.57 -1.91 -0.27
CA LYS A 103 -3.00 -1.91 -1.64
C LYS A 103 -1.47 -1.90 -1.68
N TRP A 104 -0.86 -1.64 -0.53
CA TRP A 104 0.57 -1.68 -0.26
C TRP A 104 0.75 -2.18 1.18
N PRO A 105 1.88 -2.81 1.56
CA PRO A 105 2.23 -2.89 2.96
C PRO A 105 2.30 -1.45 3.46
N CYS A 106 1.31 -1.06 4.25
CA CYS A 106 1.45 0.13 5.04
C CYS A 106 2.53 -0.25 6.06
N ILE A 107 3.78 0.08 5.74
CA ILE A 107 4.84 0.26 6.72
C ILE A 107 4.41 1.48 7.55
N VAL A 108 3.29 1.35 8.26
CA VAL A 108 2.93 2.26 9.33
C VAL A 108 3.87 1.85 10.44
N THR A 109 5.07 2.40 10.31
CA THR A 109 6.11 2.62 11.30
C THR A 109 5.91 1.80 12.56
N GLN A 110 6.67 0.71 12.61
CA GLN A 110 6.96 -0.13 13.78
C GLN A 110 5.79 -1.00 14.28
N PRO A 111 5.75 -2.28 13.84
CA PRO A 111 4.69 -3.21 14.23
C PRO A 111 4.64 -3.45 15.75
N ASP A 112 5.75 -3.27 16.46
CA ASP A 112 5.80 -3.43 17.91
C ASP A 112 4.99 -2.36 18.65
N ILE A 113 5.02 -1.11 18.18
CA ILE A 113 4.21 -0.02 18.73
C ILE A 113 2.73 -0.28 18.46
N GLU A 114 2.40 -0.69 17.23
CA GLU A 114 1.02 -0.96 16.83
C GLU A 114 0.43 -2.11 17.67
N LYS A 115 1.17 -3.21 17.83
CA LYS A 115 0.80 -4.33 18.71
C LYS A 115 0.61 -3.87 20.15
N ALA A 116 1.55 -3.10 20.70
CA ALA A 116 1.44 -2.56 22.06
C ALA A 116 0.21 -1.66 22.24
N LEU A 117 -0.12 -0.87 21.20
CA LEU A 117 -1.28 0.01 21.20
C LEU A 117 -2.60 -0.78 21.21
N ILE A 118 -2.71 -1.83 20.39
CA ILE A 118 -3.89 -2.71 20.36
C ILE A 118 -4.09 -3.42 21.70
N VAL A 119 -3.02 -4.00 22.27
CA VAL A 119 -3.06 -4.64 23.60
C VAL A 119 -3.52 -3.66 24.67
N TRP A 120 -3.04 -2.41 24.61
CA TRP A 120 -3.48 -1.36 25.52
C TRP A 120 -4.95 -0.96 25.33
N VAL A 121 -5.43 -0.88 24.09
CA VAL A 121 -6.84 -0.58 23.80
C VAL A 121 -7.75 -1.64 24.39
N HIS A 122 -7.47 -2.93 24.15
CA HIS A 122 -8.26 -4.02 24.74
C HIS A 122 -8.26 -3.97 26.27
N ALA A 123 -7.12 -3.66 26.89
CA ALA A 123 -7.05 -3.49 28.34
C ALA A 123 -7.86 -2.29 28.88
N MET A 124 -8.17 -1.30 28.04
CA MET A 124 -9.04 -0.17 28.40
C MET A 124 -10.52 -0.51 28.17
N GLU A 125 -10.84 -1.23 27.10
CA GLU A 125 -12.18 -1.75 26.84
C GLU A 125 -12.64 -2.70 27.96
N GLU A 126 -11.76 -3.59 28.42
CA GLU A 126 -12.02 -4.47 29.56
C GLU A 126 -12.30 -3.71 30.87
N LYS A 127 -11.72 -2.50 31.00
CA LYS A 127 -11.98 -1.60 32.14
C LYS A 127 -13.24 -0.76 31.95
N GLY A 128 -13.89 -0.83 30.79
CA GLY A 128 -15.07 -0.03 30.45
C GLY A 128 -14.74 1.43 30.10
N GLU A 129 -13.48 1.75 29.81
CA GLU A 129 -13.05 3.08 29.36
C GLU A 129 -13.08 3.14 27.82
N GLN A 130 -13.71 4.18 27.25
CA GLN A 130 -13.64 4.41 25.81
C GLN A 130 -12.36 5.13 25.43
N VAL A 131 -11.62 4.55 24.48
CA VAL A 131 -10.37 5.11 23.99
C VAL A 131 -10.66 6.20 22.95
N ASN A 132 -10.20 7.43 23.23
CA ASN A 132 -10.32 8.56 22.30
C ASN A 132 -9.06 8.77 21.47
N GLY A 133 -9.19 9.44 20.32
CA GLY A 133 -8.08 9.77 19.42
C GLY A 133 -6.87 10.45 20.11
N PRO A 134 -7.06 11.48 20.95
CA PRO A 134 -5.97 12.09 21.71
C PRO A 134 -5.28 11.13 22.70
N MET A 135 -6.01 10.15 23.26
CA MET A 135 -5.42 9.15 24.14
C MET A 135 -4.53 8.19 23.35
N LEU A 136 -4.93 7.80 22.14
CA LEU A 136 -4.11 6.98 21.24
C LEU A 136 -2.82 7.71 20.86
N GLN A 137 -2.89 9.01 20.59
CA GLN A 137 -1.71 9.82 20.27
C GLN A 137 -0.72 9.90 21.44
N GLU A 138 -1.23 10.23 22.63
CA GLU A 138 -0.38 10.31 23.82
C GLU A 138 0.21 8.95 24.17
N LYS A 139 -0.59 7.88 24.05
CA LYS A 139 -0.12 6.52 24.34
C LYS A 139 0.94 6.06 23.35
N ARG A 140 0.76 6.35 22.07
CA ARG A 140 1.74 6.04 21.02
C ARG A 140 3.07 6.72 21.31
N LYS A 141 3.09 8.02 21.62
CA LYS A 141 4.32 8.75 22.00
C LYS A 141 5.03 8.07 23.16
N ARG A 142 4.29 7.61 24.18
CA ARG A 142 4.88 6.85 25.29
C ARG A 142 5.52 5.54 24.86
N PHE A 143 4.95 4.84 23.89
CA PHE A 143 5.56 3.62 23.35
C PHE A 143 6.78 3.93 22.48
N GLU A 144 6.75 5.00 21.69
CA GLU A 144 7.88 5.51 20.91
C GLU A 144 9.06 5.87 21.81
N ASP A 145 8.80 6.58 22.92
CA ASP A 145 9.79 6.90 23.95
C ASP A 145 10.36 5.64 24.62
N LEU A 146 9.50 4.69 25.00
CA LEU A 146 9.90 3.46 25.69
C LEU A 146 10.74 2.53 24.81
N LEU A 147 10.47 2.52 23.49
CA LEU A 147 11.21 1.71 22.51
C LEU A 147 12.44 2.44 21.97
N GLY A 148 12.69 3.69 22.41
CA GLY A 148 13.88 4.45 22.03
C GLY A 148 13.89 4.87 20.57
N VAL A 149 12.73 5.13 20.00
CA VAL A 149 12.58 5.49 18.59
C VAL A 149 13.03 6.94 18.39
N PRO A 150 13.97 7.22 17.47
CA PRO A 150 14.37 8.59 17.16
C PRO A 150 13.17 9.42 16.69
N GLU A 151 13.09 10.68 17.14
CA GLU A 151 11.97 11.60 16.88
C GLU A 151 11.72 11.80 15.38
N GLU A 152 12.76 11.64 14.55
CA GLU A 152 12.68 11.73 13.10
C GLU A 152 11.84 10.60 12.45
N GLU A 153 11.70 9.47 13.13
CA GLU A 153 10.87 8.33 12.68
C GLU A 153 9.43 8.39 13.22
N TRP A 154 9.11 9.40 14.03
CA TRP A 154 7.79 9.50 14.63
C TRP A 154 6.74 9.85 13.59
N LEU A 155 5.56 9.23 13.71
CA LEU A 155 4.42 9.64 12.91
C LEU A 155 3.93 11.00 13.39
N THR A 156 4.31 12.03 12.63
CA THR A 156 3.83 13.39 12.86
C THR A 156 2.38 13.52 12.38
N GLY A 157 1.48 13.93 13.28
CA GLY A 157 0.09 14.27 12.96
C GLY A 157 -0.97 13.28 13.48
N ASP A 158 -2.23 13.57 13.15
CA ASP A 158 -3.43 12.83 13.57
C ASP A 158 -4.00 11.92 12.48
N GLY A 159 -3.53 12.06 11.23
CA GLY A 159 -4.06 11.31 10.08
C GLY A 159 -4.01 9.79 10.20
N TRP A 160 -3.09 9.24 11.01
CA TRP A 160 -3.00 7.80 11.24
C TRP A 160 -4.08 7.28 12.20
N VAL A 161 -4.63 8.11 13.08
CA VAL A 161 -5.62 7.69 14.10
C VAL A 161 -6.89 7.18 13.42
N ALA A 162 -7.41 7.92 12.44
CA ALA A 162 -8.60 7.51 11.69
C ALA A 162 -8.38 6.20 10.91
N SER A 163 -7.17 6.00 10.39
CA SER A 163 -6.81 4.73 9.74
C SER A 163 -6.74 3.59 10.75
N PHE A 164 -6.10 3.81 11.90
CA PHE A 164 -5.96 2.81 12.96
C PHE A 164 -7.32 2.36 13.50
N THR A 165 -8.19 3.32 13.85
CA THR A 165 -9.56 3.05 14.33
C THR A 165 -10.37 2.25 13.29
N ARG A 166 -10.29 2.63 12.00
CA ARG A 166 -10.96 1.89 10.92
C ARG A 166 -10.43 0.47 10.78
N THR A 167 -9.12 0.28 10.88
CA THR A 167 -8.45 -1.01 10.72
C THR A 167 -8.83 -1.99 11.83
N TYR A 168 -8.80 -1.53 13.08
CA TYR A 168 -9.03 -2.38 14.26
C TYR A 168 -10.47 -2.39 14.76
N HIS A 169 -11.38 -1.74 14.02
CA HIS A 169 -12.81 -1.64 14.37
C HIS A 169 -13.04 -1.08 15.78
N LEU A 170 -12.28 -0.05 16.13
CA LEU A 170 -12.39 0.71 17.38
C LEU A 170 -13.43 1.84 17.28
#